data_AF-A0A5S9MHX7-F1
#
_entry.id   AF-A0A5S9MHX7-F1
#
_cell.length_a   1.000
_cell.length_b   1.000
_cell.length_c   1.000
_cell.angle_alpha   90.00
_cell.angle_beta   90.00
_cell.angle_gamma   90.00
#
_symmetry.space_group_name_H-M   'P 1'
#
loop_
_entity.id
_entity.type
_entity.pdbx_description
1 polymer ?
#
loop_
_entity_poly.entity_id
_entity_poly.type
_entity_poly.pdbx_seq_one_letter_code
_entity_poly.pdbx_strand_id
1 'polypeptide(L)' 'MFHAIGLFVVAFLADKLSGVSLVPAAGWVMLAGILFFSGSLYVLALTQVKILGAITPIGGVAFIASWIMLVIAAAKNL' A
#
# COMPACT_ATOMS: atom_id res chain seq x y z
N MET A 1 -0.10 -4.13 9.94
CA MET A 1 -1.31 -4.96 10.16
C MET A 1 -2.53 -4.39 9.46
N PHE A 2 -2.94 -3.13 9.70
CA PHE A 2 -4.12 -2.54 9.01
C PHE A 2 -4.02 -2.46 7.48
N HIS A 3 -2.82 -2.27 6.91
CA HIS A 3 -2.63 -2.24 5.45
C HIS A 3 -2.90 -3.60 4.76
N ALA A 4 -2.75 -4.72 5.47
CA ALA A 4 -3.13 -6.04 4.94
C ALA A 4 -4.66 -6.15 4.80
N ILE A 5 -5.42 -5.58 5.75
CA ILE A 5 -6.88 -5.41 5.62
C ILE A 5 -7.19 -4.50 4.43
N GLY A 6 -6.39 -3.44 4.23
CA GLY A 6 -6.47 -2.59 3.04
C GLY A 6 -6.37 -3.36 1.72
N LEU A 7 -5.51 -4.38 1.62
CA LEU A 7 -5.44 -5.23 0.42
C LEU A 7 -6.72 -6.05 0.18
N PHE A 8 -7.39 -6.52 1.24
CA PHE A 8 -8.70 -7.18 1.09
C PHE A 8 -9.76 -6.19 0.59
N VAL A 9 -9.73 -4.94 1.07
CA VAL A 9 -10.61 -3.87 0.56
C VAL A 9 -10.33 -3.61 -0.93
N VAL A 10 -9.06 -3.53 -1.33
CA VAL A 10 -8.68 -3.37 -2.76
C VAL A 10 -9.20 -4.54 -3.59
N ALA A 11 -9.04 -5.78 -3.13
CA ALA A 11 -9.51 -6.95 -3.86
C ALA A 11 -11.03 -6.94 -4.06
N PHE A 12 -11.79 -6.57 -3.02
CA PHE A 12 -13.23 -6.42 -3.10
C PHE A 12 -13.65 -5.28 -4.04
N LEU A 13 -12.97 -4.14 -3.99
CA LEU A 13 -13.24 -3.02 -4.89
C LEU A 13 -12.86 -3.31 -6.34
N ALA A 14 -11.84 -4.13 -6.58
CA ALA A 14 -11.43 -4.52 -7.93
C ALA A 14 -12.50 -5.36 -8.64
N ASP A 15 -13.26 -6.15 -7.87
CA ASP A 15 -14.42 -6.91 -8.37
C ASP A 15 -15.60 -5.98 -8.66
N LYS A 16 -15.93 -5.06 -7.73
CA LYS A 16 -17.05 -4.12 -7.89
C LYS A 16 -16.84 -3.05 -8.97
N LEU A 17 -15.61 -2.56 -9.12
CA LEU A 17 -15.24 -1.50 -10.06
C LEU A 17 -14.46 -2.11 -11.23
N SER A 18 -14.97 -3.22 -11.77
CA SER A 18 -14.36 -3.92 -12.89
C SER A 18 -14.13 -2.97 -14.07
N GLY A 19 -12.89 -2.86 -14.55
CA GLY A 19 -12.48 -1.95 -15.62
C GLY A 19 -11.81 -0.66 -15.14
N VAL A 20 -11.86 -0.34 -13.85
CA VAL A 20 -11.14 0.81 -13.27
C VAL A 20 -9.71 0.40 -12.90
N SER A 21 -8.75 0.63 -13.81
CA SER A 21 -7.34 0.25 -13.63
C SER A 21 -6.65 0.89 -12.41
N LEU A 22 -7.22 1.96 -11.87
CA LEU A 22 -6.69 2.64 -10.69
C LEU A 22 -6.78 1.79 -9.41
N VAL A 23 -7.77 0.89 -9.31
CA VAL A 23 -7.95 0.01 -8.14
C VAL A 23 -6.84 -1.05 -8.04
N PRO A 24 -6.55 -1.87 -9.07
CA PRO A 24 -5.43 -2.81 -9.01
C PRO A 24 -4.07 -2.10 -8.88
N ALA A 25 -3.90 -0.92 -9.50
CA ALA A 25 -2.70 -0.11 -9.30
C ALA A 25 -2.53 0.31 -7.82
N ALA A 26 -3.60 0.73 -7.15
CA ALA A 26 -3.58 1.05 -5.72
C ALA A 26 -3.19 -0.16 -4.87
N GLY A 27 -3.62 -1.37 -5.25
CA GLY A 27 -3.22 -2.63 -4.61
C GLY A 27 -1.73 -2.90 -4.69
N TRP A 28 -1.13 -2.76 -5.87
CA TRP A 28 0.31 -2.92 -6.04
C TRP A 28 1.12 -1.87 -5.27
N VAL A 29 0.65 -0.62 -5.24
CA VAL A 29 1.27 0.45 -4.44
C VAL A 29 1.15 0.15 -2.94
N MET A 30 0.02 -0.37 -2.48
CA MET A 30 -0.17 -0.80 -1.09
C MET A 30 0.81 -1.92 -0.73
N LEU A 31 0.93 -2.94 -1.60
CA LEU A 31 1.85 -4.05 -1.40
C LEU A 31 3.31 -3.59 -1.34
N ALA A 32 3.74 -2.73 -2.26
CA ALA A 32 5.05 -2.11 -2.23
C ALA A 32 5.27 -1.33 -0.91
N GLY A 33 4.25 -0.60 -0.44
CA GLY A 33 4.25 0.05 0.87
C GLY A 33 4.51 -0.92 2.03
N ILE A 34 3.85 -2.09 2.03
CA ILE A 34 4.05 -3.13 3.06
C ILE A 34 5.51 -3.60 3.05
N LEU A 35 6.06 -3.88 1.88
CA LEU A 35 7.44 -4.36 1.74
C LEU A 35 8.46 -3.30 2.20
N PHE A 36 8.33 -2.06 1.75
CA PHE A 36 9.27 -1.00 2.11
C PHE A 36 9.12 -0.50 3.55
N PHE A 37 7.92 -0.52 4.12
CA PHE A 37 7.68 -0.05 5.47
C PHE A 37 7.95 -1.15 6.51
N SER A 38 7.21 -2.27 6.42
CA SER A 38 7.29 -3.32 7.42
C SER A 38 8.51 -4.21 7.18
N GLY A 39 8.84 -4.51 5.92
CA GLY A 39 10.02 -5.30 5.58
C GLY A 39 11.32 -4.64 6.05
N SER A 40 11.51 -3.34 5.79
CA SER A 40 12.71 -2.61 6.25
C SER A 40 12.85 -2.63 7.77
N LEU A 41 11.77 -2.43 8.51
CA LEU A 41 11.76 -2.42 9.97
C LEU A 41 12.03 -3.81 10.55
N TYR A 42 11.52 -4.88 9.94
CA TYR A 42 11.86 -6.25 10.36
C TYR A 42 13.33 -6.55 10.15
N VAL A 43 13.89 -6.21 8.98
CA VAL A 43 15.32 -6.40 8.72
C VAL A 43 16.16 -5.54 9.66
N LEU A 44 15.77 -4.28 9.90
CA LEU A 44 16.43 -3.41 10.89
C LEU A 44 16.42 -4.03 12.29
N ALA A 45 15.29 -4.57 12.75
CA ALA A 45 15.18 -5.16 14.08
C ALA A 45 16.10 -6.37 14.25
N LEU A 46 16.25 -7.20 13.21
CA LEU A 46 17.07 -8.42 13.24
C LEU A 46 18.56 -8.14 13.03
N THR A 47 18.90 -7.19 12.16
CA THR A 47 20.29 -6.96 11.72
C THR A 47 20.93 -5.72 12.34
N GLN A 48 20.15 -4.84 12.95
CA GLN A 48 20.56 -3.55 13.50
C GLN A 48 21.17 -2.58 12.46
N VAL A 49 20.94 -2.81 11.16
CA VAL A 49 21.42 -1.95 10.06
C VAL A 49 20.58 -0.67 9.98
N LYS A 50 21.01 0.38 10.71
CA LYS A 50 20.25 1.63 10.93
C LYS A 50 19.81 2.37 9.67
N ILE A 51 20.56 2.28 8.57
CA ILE A 51 20.21 2.97 7.31
C ILE A 51 18.88 2.48 6.72
N LEU A 52 18.45 1.25 7.05
CA LEU A 52 17.14 0.73 6.64
C LEU A 52 15.97 1.54 7.22
N GLY A 53 16.17 2.23 8.35
CA GLY A 53 15.17 3.15 8.91
C GLY A 53 14.84 4.31 7.97
N ALA A 54 15.79 4.74 7.12
CA ALA A 54 15.57 5.77 6.11
C ALA A 54 14.74 5.29 4.91
N ILE A 55 14.58 3.97 4.73
CA ILE A 55 13.74 3.37 3.67
C ILE A 55 12.26 3.36 4.09
N THR A 56 11.98 3.21 5.38
CA THR A 56 10.61 3.12 5.94
C THR A 56 9.67 4.26 5.49
N PRO A 57 10.09 5.54 5.42
CA PRO A 57 9.24 6.63 4.94
C PRO A 57 8.73 6.44 3.51
N ILE A 58 9.49 5.77 2.63
CA ILE A 58 9.08 5.47 1.25
C ILE A 58 7.82 4.60 1.27
N GLY A 59 7.79 3.59 2.13
CA GLY A 59 6.61 2.75 2.31
C GLY A 59 5.40 3.52 2.87
N GLY A 60 5.66 4.50 3.74
CA GLY A 60 4.62 5.40 4.27
C GLY A 60 3.98 6.27 3.19
N VAL A 61 4.79 6.84 2.30
CA VAL A 61 4.29 7.61 1.14
C VAL A 61 3.49 6.70 0.20
N ALA A 62 3.96 5.47 -0.04
CA ALA A 62 3.21 4.51 -0.84
C ALA A 62 1.83 4.19 -0.23
N PHE A 63 1.72 4.03 1.09
CA PHE A 63 0.43 3.85 1.75
C PHE A 63 -0.52 5.04 1.52
N ILE A 64 -0.03 6.27 1.69
CA ILE A 64 -0.84 7.47 1.45
C ILE A 64 -1.29 7.52 -0.01
N ALA A 65 -0.38 7.29 -0.95
CA ALA A 65 -0.68 7.28 -2.38
C ALA A 65 -1.74 6.23 -2.72
N SER A 66 -1.63 5.00 -2.20
CA SER A 66 -2.61 3.93 -2.41
C SER A 66 -4.02 4.33 -1.94
N TRP A 67 -4.15 4.90 -0.73
CA TRP A 67 -5.46 5.35 -0.23
C TRP A 67 -6.04 6.48 -1.07
N ILE A 68 -5.23 7.45 -1.50
CA ILE A 68 -5.67 8.52 -2.40
C ILE A 68 -6.18 7.94 -3.72
N MET A 69 -5.46 6.97 -4.30
CA MET A 69 -5.89 6.30 -5.53
C MET A 69 -7.24 5.59 -5.36
N LEU A 70 -7.47 4.93 -4.23
CA LEU A 70 -8.77 4.30 -3.93
C LEU A 70 -9.90 5.33 -3.77
N VAL A 71 -9.65 6.44 -3.08
CA VAL A 71 -10.62 7.53 -2.94
C VAL A 71 -10.96 8.12 -4.31
N ILE A 72 -9.98 8.35 -5.17
CA ILE A 72 -10.20 8.86 -6.54
C ILE A 72 -10.99 7.84 -7.38
N ALA A 73 -10.64 6.55 -7.29
CA ALA A 73 -11.36 5.49 -8.00
C ALA A 73 -12.82 5.43 -7.56
N ALA A 74 -13.07 5.50 -6.25
CA ALA A 74 -14.42 5.51 -5.70
C ALA A 74 -15.19 6.77 -6.13
N ALA A 75 -14.64 7.96 -5.92
CA ALA A 75 -15.31 9.23 -6.22
C ALA A 75 -15.66 9.44 -7.70
N LYS A 76 -14.96 8.77 -8.63
CA LYS A 76 -15.22 8.87 -10.07
C LYS A 76 -16.21 7.81 -10.59
N ASN A 77 -16.46 6.74 -9.83
CA ASN A 77 -17.22 5.58 -10.30
C ASN A 77 -18.38 5.18 -9.36
N LEU A 78 -18.63 5.97 -8.31
CA LEU A 78 -19.87 6.01 -7.52
C LEU A 78 -20.72 7.19 -7.99
#